data_AF-A0AAV8QP86-F1
#
_entry.id   AF-A0AAV8QP86-F1
#
_cell.length_a   1.000
_cell.length_b   1.000
_cell.length_c   1.000
_cell.angle_alpha   90.00
_cell.angle_beta   90.00
_cell.angle_gamma   90.00
#
_symmetry.space_group_name_H-M   'P 1'
#
loop_
_entity.id
_entity.type
_entity.pdbx_description
1 polymer ?
#
loop_
_entity_poly.entity_id
_entity_poly.type
_entity_poly.pdbx_seq_one_letter_code
_entity_poly.pdbx_strand_id
1 'polypeptide(L)'
;MPLLRFLCAASCPTTIPTTAATAQLVATMSTKPSALSPSSSTSGDEFPLPLPDLPAHVREKILSLEVMGVDSGRALALNPALRAATPDSIHSIISYLLSKGIHHKDLPRVLGMCPTILTSSIRSDLSPVFAFLSRDLGVPATHVRRVINKCPRLLASSVRDQLRPALIYLHRLGFRDARVLAYQEPVLLVSSVEKTLIPKLQYLVGLGLSREEAVAMVLRCPGLFTFSIENNFKPKYEYLVREMGGSLEDLKEFPHYFGFSLEKRIKPRHQQLRESGINVPLSLMLRTTDEEFEELIHKMNT
;
A
#
# COMPACT_ATOMS: atom_id res chain seq x y z
N MET A 1 -47.45 31.34 30.68
CA MET A 1 -46.25 32.10 30.27
C MET A 1 -45.75 32.86 31.50
N PRO A 2 -44.44 32.99 31.79
CA PRO A 2 -43.28 32.19 31.35
C PRO A 2 -42.18 31.99 32.46
N LEU A 3 -41.15 31.16 32.17
CA LEU A 3 -39.74 31.17 32.66
C LEU A 3 -39.47 30.82 34.16
N LEU A 4 -38.42 30.11 34.61
CA LEU A 4 -37.03 29.96 34.14
C LEU A 4 -36.40 28.58 34.48
N ARG A 5 -35.38 28.26 33.67
CA ARG A 5 -34.33 27.22 33.79
C ARG A 5 -33.28 27.54 34.87
N PHE A 6 -32.66 26.51 35.46
CA PHE A 6 -31.22 26.40 35.82
C PHE A 6 -30.89 24.89 35.97
N LEU A 7 -30.27 24.26 34.96
CA LEU A 7 -28.84 23.88 34.83
C LEU A 7 -28.32 22.83 35.83
N CYS A 8 -28.31 21.58 35.37
CA CYS A 8 -27.49 20.47 35.88
C CYS A 8 -26.02 20.64 35.46
N ALA A 9 -25.12 20.38 36.40
CA ALA A 9 -23.73 20.01 36.11
C ALA A 9 -23.44 18.69 36.85
N ALA A 10 -23.16 17.63 36.10
CA ALA A 10 -22.51 16.43 36.61
C ALA A 10 -21.65 15.84 35.49
N SER A 11 -20.35 15.90 35.73
CA SER A 11 -19.27 15.38 34.90
C SER A 11 -19.32 13.85 34.82
N CYS A 12 -19.08 13.30 33.62
CA CYS A 12 -18.59 11.93 33.44
C CYS A 12 -17.56 11.90 32.29
N PRO A 13 -16.49 11.09 32.41
CA PRO A 13 -15.37 11.06 31.47
C PRO A 13 -15.69 10.18 30.26
N THR A 14 -15.40 10.67 29.06
CA THR A 14 -15.51 9.88 27.82
C THR A 14 -14.19 9.13 27.58
N THR A 15 -14.17 7.86 27.96
CA THR A 15 -13.18 6.87 27.54
C THR A 15 -13.28 6.65 26.02
N ILE A 16 -12.18 6.87 25.30
CA ILE A 16 -12.03 6.59 23.88
C ILE A 16 -11.78 5.08 23.70
N PRO A 17 -12.59 4.33 22.93
CA PRO A 17 -12.29 2.95 22.63
C PRO A 17 -11.21 2.85 21.54
N THR A 18 -10.04 2.35 21.94
CA THR A 18 -8.94 1.91 21.08
C THR A 18 -9.40 0.75 20.21
N THR A 19 -9.60 0.97 18.91
CA THR A 19 -9.97 -0.08 17.96
C THR A 19 -8.72 -0.66 17.27
N ALA A 20 -8.35 -1.88 17.67
CA ALA A 20 -7.32 -2.70 17.04
C ALA A 20 -7.76 -3.35 15.70
N ALA A 21 -8.97 -3.04 15.22
CA ALA A 21 -9.60 -3.68 14.06
C ALA A 21 -9.15 -3.13 12.68
N THR A 22 -8.43 -2.01 12.64
CA THR A 22 -8.02 -1.37 11.38
C THR A 22 -6.83 -2.03 10.68
N ALA A 23 -6.07 -2.87 11.39
CA ALA A 23 -4.85 -3.50 10.85
C ALA A 23 -5.10 -4.79 10.03
N GLN A 24 -6.27 -5.44 10.18
CA GLN A 24 -6.54 -6.74 9.56
C GLN A 24 -7.21 -6.65 8.16
N LEU A 25 -7.88 -5.55 7.82
CA LEU A 25 -8.65 -5.46 6.57
C LEU A 25 -7.81 -5.18 5.30
N VAL A 26 -6.57 -4.70 5.45
CA VAL A 26 -5.69 -4.46 4.28
C VAL A 26 -5.01 -5.75 3.80
N ALA A 27 -5.04 -6.83 4.59
CA ALA A 27 -4.35 -8.09 4.28
C ALA A 27 -5.15 -9.05 3.37
N THR A 28 -6.46 -8.85 3.19
CA THR A 28 -7.34 -9.80 2.48
C THR A 28 -7.85 -9.34 1.09
N MET A 29 -7.42 -8.18 0.58
CA MET A 29 -7.90 -7.64 -0.70
C MET A 29 -6.90 -7.79 -1.87
N SER A 30 -6.39 -9.01 -2.11
CA SER A 30 -5.70 -9.34 -3.37
C SER A 30 -6.15 -10.70 -3.90
N THR A 31 -7.24 -10.70 -4.68
CA THR A 31 -7.62 -11.87 -5.47
C THR A 31 -6.64 -12.04 -6.63
N LYS A 32 -5.92 -13.16 -6.59
CA LYS A 32 -5.08 -13.73 -7.66
C LYS A 32 -5.86 -13.90 -8.97
N PRO A 33 -5.31 -13.58 -10.15
CA PRO A 33 -5.88 -14.03 -11.42
C PRO A 33 -5.65 -15.53 -11.63
N SER A 34 -6.70 -16.18 -12.16
CA SER A 34 -6.80 -17.61 -12.48
C SER A 34 -5.74 -18.04 -13.51
N ALA A 35 -5.07 -19.16 -13.26
CA ALA A 35 -4.14 -19.78 -14.20
C ALA A 35 -4.87 -20.86 -15.00
N LEU A 36 -4.78 -20.77 -16.32
CA LEU A 36 -5.09 -21.87 -17.24
C LEU A 36 -4.13 -23.03 -16.98
N SER A 37 -4.70 -24.23 -16.87
CA SER A 37 -4.01 -25.52 -16.74
C SER A 37 -3.13 -25.81 -17.96
N PRO A 38 -2.02 -26.55 -17.78
CA PRO A 38 -1.55 -27.44 -18.83
C PRO A 38 -1.53 -28.90 -18.39
N SER A 39 -1.81 -29.75 -19.37
CA SER A 39 -1.78 -31.21 -19.36
C SER A 39 -0.38 -31.79 -19.16
N SER A 40 -0.38 -33.09 -18.87
CA SER A 40 0.65 -33.97 -18.32
C SER A 40 1.92 -34.25 -19.14
N SER A 41 2.98 -34.57 -18.37
CA SER A 41 4.06 -35.56 -18.54
C SER A 41 5.09 -35.42 -19.68
N THR A 42 6.37 -35.31 -19.31
CA THR A 42 7.38 -36.39 -19.42
C THR A 42 8.71 -36.04 -18.72
N SER A 43 9.28 -37.08 -18.09
CA SER A 43 10.69 -37.39 -17.73
C SER A 43 11.74 -36.29 -17.56
N GLY A 44 12.48 -36.40 -16.45
CA GLY A 44 13.71 -35.66 -16.24
C GLY A 44 14.79 -36.02 -17.25
N ASP A 45 15.60 -35.01 -17.57
CA ASP A 45 17.00 -35.13 -17.95
C ASP A 45 17.66 -33.76 -17.72
N GLU A 46 18.96 -33.83 -17.52
CA GLU A 46 19.90 -32.80 -17.14
C GLU A 46 19.69 -31.43 -17.81
N PHE A 47 20.00 -30.36 -17.08
CA PHE A 47 20.25 -29.05 -17.68
C PHE A 47 21.63 -29.05 -18.36
N PRO A 48 21.68 -28.88 -19.69
CA PRO A 48 22.74 -28.09 -20.27
C PRO A 48 22.12 -26.88 -20.97
N LEU A 49 22.17 -25.72 -20.32
CA LEU A 49 22.12 -24.47 -21.05
C LEU A 49 23.58 -24.07 -21.35
N PRO A 50 24.02 -24.09 -22.62
CA PRO A 50 25.24 -23.41 -23.00
C PRO A 50 24.96 -21.92 -22.87
N LEU A 51 25.41 -21.32 -21.77
CA LEU A 51 25.52 -19.86 -21.71
C LEU A 51 26.47 -19.46 -22.85
N PRO A 52 26.07 -18.58 -23.79
CA PRO A 52 26.98 -18.07 -24.82
C PRO A 52 28.16 -17.37 -24.13
N ASP A 53 29.30 -17.22 -24.84
CA ASP A 53 30.58 -16.64 -24.37
C ASP A 53 30.42 -15.26 -23.70
N LEU A 54 29.90 -15.28 -22.48
CA LEU A 54 29.77 -14.14 -21.60
C LEU A 54 31.10 -14.05 -20.83
N PRO A 55 31.68 -12.85 -20.71
CA PRO A 55 32.88 -12.67 -19.90
C PRO A 55 32.72 -13.28 -18.51
N ALA A 56 33.76 -13.95 -17.98
CA ALA A 56 33.68 -14.72 -16.73
C ALA A 56 33.10 -13.92 -15.55
N HIS A 57 33.41 -12.62 -15.48
CA HIS A 57 32.88 -11.71 -14.47
C HIS A 57 31.37 -11.47 -14.59
N VAL A 58 30.76 -11.60 -15.76
CA VAL A 58 29.29 -11.50 -15.95
C VAL A 58 28.63 -12.79 -15.47
N ARG A 59 29.23 -13.95 -15.76
CA ARG A 59 28.72 -15.27 -15.34
C ARG A 59 28.74 -15.42 -13.82
N GLU A 60 29.81 -14.99 -13.16
CA GLU A 60 29.92 -15.00 -11.70
C GLU A 60 28.85 -14.13 -11.03
N LYS A 61 28.53 -12.96 -11.59
CA LYS A 61 27.46 -12.09 -11.10
C LYS A 61 26.09 -12.74 -11.21
N ILE A 62 25.78 -13.31 -12.39
CA ILE A 62 24.52 -14.02 -12.64
C ILE A 62 24.35 -15.15 -11.63
N LEU A 63 25.39 -15.96 -11.44
CA LEU A 63 25.40 -17.04 -10.46
C LEU A 63 25.23 -16.52 -9.02
N SER A 64 25.89 -15.42 -8.65
CA SER A 64 25.76 -14.83 -7.31
C SER A 64 24.31 -14.39 -7.02
N LEU A 65 23.66 -13.76 -7.99
CA LEU A 65 22.28 -13.30 -7.87
C LEU A 65 21.29 -14.47 -7.85
N GLU A 66 21.52 -15.48 -8.69
CA GLU A 66 20.70 -16.69 -8.72
C GLU A 66 20.81 -17.50 -7.41
N VAL A 67 22.01 -17.63 -6.85
CA VAL A 67 22.23 -18.24 -5.52
C VAL A 67 21.47 -17.49 -4.43
N MET A 68 21.30 -16.18 -4.58
CA MET A 68 20.50 -15.34 -3.67
C MET A 68 18.99 -15.35 -3.99
N GLY A 69 18.54 -16.14 -4.95
CA GLY A 69 17.14 -16.22 -5.37
C GLY A 69 16.64 -14.99 -6.13
N VAL A 70 17.55 -14.16 -6.65
CA VAL A 70 17.23 -12.98 -7.47
C VAL A 70 17.23 -13.40 -8.94
N ASP A 71 16.14 -13.10 -9.65
CA ASP A 71 16.07 -13.28 -11.10
C ASP A 71 17.04 -12.29 -11.79
N SER A 72 18.18 -12.82 -12.21
CA SER A 72 19.26 -12.08 -12.86
C SER A 72 18.82 -11.43 -14.17
N GLY A 73 17.97 -12.11 -14.95
CA GLY A 73 17.46 -11.59 -16.23
C GLY A 73 16.58 -10.35 -16.02
N ARG A 74 15.62 -10.46 -15.11
CA ARG A 74 14.76 -9.34 -14.71
C ARG A 74 15.56 -8.20 -14.07
N ALA A 75 16.54 -8.53 -13.21
CA ALA A 75 17.39 -7.53 -12.58
C ALA A 75 18.21 -6.73 -13.60
N LEU A 76 18.79 -7.39 -14.61
CA LEU A 76 19.55 -6.75 -15.70
C LEU A 76 18.67 -5.94 -16.66
N ALA A 77 17.42 -6.36 -16.86
CA ALA A 77 16.45 -5.62 -17.66
C ALA A 77 16.02 -4.31 -16.97
N LEU A 78 15.78 -4.36 -15.66
CA LEU A 78 15.35 -3.22 -14.86
C LEU A 78 16.50 -2.33 -14.38
N ASN A 79 17.73 -2.84 -14.36
CA ASN A 79 18.93 -2.10 -14.00
C ASN A 79 20.09 -2.41 -14.96
N PRO A 80 20.16 -1.76 -16.14
CA PRO A 80 21.21 -2.03 -17.11
C PRO A 80 22.63 -1.74 -16.60
N ALA A 81 22.79 -0.81 -15.65
CA ALA A 81 24.08 -0.45 -15.05
C ALA A 81 24.72 -1.61 -14.26
N LEU A 82 23.91 -2.61 -13.87
CA LEU A 82 24.40 -3.82 -13.20
C LEU A 82 25.42 -4.59 -14.04
N ARG A 83 25.40 -4.43 -15.37
CA ARG A 83 26.43 -5.00 -16.28
C ARG A 83 27.83 -4.49 -15.93
N ALA A 84 27.95 -3.20 -15.62
CA ALA A 84 29.21 -2.53 -15.32
C ALA A 84 29.65 -2.66 -13.84
N ALA A 85 28.74 -3.02 -12.92
CA ALA A 85 29.04 -3.15 -11.50
C ALA A 85 29.96 -4.33 -11.21
N THR A 86 30.93 -4.21 -10.30
CA THR A 86 31.82 -5.31 -9.92
C THR A 86 31.14 -6.26 -8.91
N PRO A 87 31.50 -7.56 -8.86
CA PRO A 87 31.01 -8.48 -7.83
C PRO A 87 31.23 -7.93 -6.41
N ASP A 88 32.41 -7.36 -6.14
CA ASP A 88 32.74 -6.76 -4.84
C ASP A 88 31.83 -5.59 -4.45
N SER A 89 31.44 -4.75 -5.43
CA SER A 89 30.51 -3.65 -5.18
C SER A 89 29.12 -4.17 -4.79
N ILE A 90 28.65 -5.24 -5.44
CA ILE A 90 27.38 -5.92 -5.13
C ILE A 90 27.45 -6.55 -3.75
N HIS A 91 28.52 -7.30 -3.44
CA HIS A 91 28.74 -7.91 -2.12
C HIS A 91 28.83 -6.86 -1.00
N SER A 92 29.42 -5.69 -1.27
CA SER A 92 29.49 -4.58 -0.32
C SER A 92 28.10 -4.04 0.00
N ILE A 93 27.24 -3.88 -1.00
CA ILE A 93 25.84 -3.44 -0.82
C ILE A 93 25.05 -4.47 -0.02
N ILE A 94 25.20 -5.76 -0.33
CA ILE A 94 24.52 -6.84 0.39
C ILE A 94 24.98 -6.88 1.85
N SER A 95 26.29 -6.90 2.09
CA SER A 95 26.88 -6.84 3.44
C SER A 95 26.38 -5.63 4.22
N TYR A 96 26.25 -4.48 3.55
CA TYR A 96 25.69 -3.28 4.16
C TYR A 96 24.21 -3.46 4.55
N LEU A 97 23.36 -4.00 3.68
CA LEU A 97 21.95 -4.27 4.00
C LEU A 97 21.81 -5.27 5.17
N LEU A 98 22.63 -6.31 5.19
CA LEU A 98 22.69 -7.28 6.29
C LEU A 98 23.10 -6.61 7.61
N SER A 99 24.10 -5.71 7.57
CA SER A 99 24.52 -4.93 8.74
C SER A 99 23.43 -4.00 9.29
N LYS A 100 22.42 -3.66 8.48
CA LYS A 100 21.24 -2.88 8.88
C LYS A 100 20.07 -3.74 9.36
N GLY A 101 20.26 -5.06 9.49
CA GLY A 101 19.27 -6.00 9.99
C GLY A 101 18.30 -6.55 8.94
N ILE A 102 18.58 -6.37 7.65
CA ILE A 102 17.85 -7.08 6.59
C ILE A 102 18.38 -8.51 6.54
N HIS A 103 17.51 -9.53 6.54
CA HIS A 103 17.99 -10.91 6.56
C HIS A 103 18.17 -11.45 5.13
N HIS A 104 19.04 -12.45 4.95
CA HIS A 104 19.26 -13.11 3.66
C HIS A 104 17.96 -13.54 2.98
N LYS A 105 17.01 -14.11 3.73
CA LYS A 105 15.70 -14.54 3.20
C LYS A 105 14.82 -13.41 2.67
N ASP A 106 15.10 -12.17 3.05
CA ASP A 106 14.34 -10.99 2.59
C ASP A 106 14.96 -10.37 1.32
N LEU A 107 16.26 -10.60 1.08
CA LEU A 107 17.01 -10.05 -0.06
C LEU A 107 16.38 -10.38 -1.42
N PRO A 108 15.96 -11.62 -1.74
CA PRO A 108 15.34 -11.91 -3.04
C PRO A 108 14.16 -11.00 -3.36
N ARG A 109 13.29 -10.75 -2.38
CA ARG A 109 12.14 -9.85 -2.52
C ARG A 109 12.58 -8.40 -2.68
N VAL A 110 13.48 -7.92 -1.82
CA VAL A 110 13.94 -6.52 -1.82
C VAL A 110 14.64 -6.18 -3.14
N LEU A 111 15.60 -7.01 -3.55
CA LEU A 111 16.40 -6.82 -4.75
C LEU A 111 15.58 -7.08 -6.02
N GLY A 112 14.68 -8.06 -6.01
CA GLY A 112 13.78 -8.32 -7.15
C GLY A 112 12.75 -7.20 -7.37
N MET A 113 12.34 -6.49 -6.31
CA MET A 113 11.47 -5.31 -6.41
C MET A 113 12.24 -4.05 -6.81
N CYS A 114 13.50 -3.92 -6.39
CA CYS A 114 14.30 -2.71 -6.62
C CYS A 114 15.75 -3.07 -7.04
N PRO A 115 15.95 -3.57 -8.28
CA PRO A 115 17.28 -4.00 -8.72
C PRO A 115 18.33 -2.88 -8.79
N THR A 116 17.88 -1.62 -8.85
CA THR A 116 18.74 -0.42 -8.84
C THR A 116 19.55 -0.26 -7.54
N ILE A 117 19.12 -0.89 -6.45
CA ILE A 117 19.85 -0.91 -5.18
C ILE A 117 21.25 -1.52 -5.36
N LEU A 118 21.39 -2.53 -6.23
CA LEU A 118 22.65 -3.25 -6.48
C LEU A 118 23.75 -2.39 -7.12
N THR A 119 23.39 -1.22 -7.63
CA THR A 119 24.32 -0.26 -8.23
C THR A 119 24.30 1.09 -7.50
N SER A 120 23.64 1.16 -6.34
CA SER A 120 23.54 2.38 -5.56
C SER A 120 24.76 2.59 -4.67
N SER A 121 25.09 3.85 -4.41
CA SER A 121 26.14 4.23 -3.47
C SER A 121 25.65 4.07 -2.04
N ILE A 122 26.40 3.31 -1.23
CA ILE A 122 26.12 3.14 0.20
C ILE A 122 26.09 4.50 0.92
N ARG A 123 27.04 5.39 0.57
CA ARG A 123 27.23 6.68 1.26
C ARG A 123 26.14 7.69 0.91
N SER A 124 25.84 7.85 -0.37
CA SER A 124 24.95 8.93 -0.86
C SER A 124 23.50 8.51 -1.01
N ASP A 125 23.23 7.22 -1.17
CA ASP A 125 21.88 6.74 -1.53
C ASP A 125 21.28 5.92 -0.38
N LEU A 126 21.96 4.84 0.04
CA LEU A 126 21.39 3.92 1.02
C LEU A 126 21.47 4.44 2.47
N SER A 127 22.63 4.92 2.91
CA SER A 127 22.84 5.43 4.27
C SER A 127 21.86 6.54 4.65
N PRO A 128 21.60 7.54 3.79
CA PRO A 128 20.58 8.55 4.06
C PRO A 128 19.20 7.97 4.30
N VAL A 129 18.80 6.88 3.62
CA VAL A 129 17.48 6.27 3.82
C VAL A 129 17.35 5.73 5.25
N PHE A 130 18.36 5.00 5.75
CA PHE A 130 18.34 4.51 7.13
C PHE A 130 18.42 5.64 8.17
N ALA A 131 19.16 6.71 7.87
CA ALA A 131 19.17 7.91 8.69
C ALA A 131 17.79 8.61 8.71
N PHE A 132 17.09 8.65 7.57
CA PHE A 132 15.74 9.19 7.48
C PHE A 132 14.73 8.36 8.28
N LEU A 133 14.76 7.03 8.15
CA LEU A 133 13.90 6.15 8.93
C LEU A 133 14.09 6.35 10.44
N SER A 134 15.33 6.47 10.90
CA SER A 134 15.63 6.65 12.33
C SER A 134 15.34 8.05 12.84
N ARG A 135 15.81 9.10 12.15
CA ARG A 135 15.77 10.49 12.63
C ARG A 135 14.45 11.18 12.34
N ASP A 136 13.91 10.99 11.14
CA ASP A 136 12.71 11.70 10.68
C ASP A 136 11.43 10.93 11.02
N LEU A 137 11.45 9.59 10.97
CA LEU A 137 10.29 8.75 11.29
C LEU A 137 10.35 8.08 12.67
N GLY A 138 11.48 8.19 13.39
CA GLY A 138 11.62 7.58 14.71
C GLY A 138 11.60 6.05 14.71
N VAL A 139 11.94 5.40 13.59
CA VAL A 139 11.93 3.93 13.47
C VAL A 139 13.13 3.34 14.23
N PRO A 140 12.91 2.50 15.25
CA PRO A 140 14.00 1.80 15.93
C PRO A 140 14.73 0.83 14.99
N ALA A 141 16.02 0.60 15.24
CA ALA A 141 16.83 -0.32 14.43
C ALA A 141 16.21 -1.73 14.33
N THR A 142 15.61 -2.22 15.42
CA THR A 142 14.91 -3.52 15.49
C THR A 142 13.70 -3.62 14.56
N HIS A 143 13.14 -2.50 14.12
CA HIS A 143 11.95 -2.43 13.28
C HIS A 143 12.26 -2.11 11.81
N VAL A 144 13.50 -1.76 11.46
CA VAL A 144 13.91 -1.41 10.10
C VAL A 144 13.55 -2.50 9.10
N ARG A 145 13.84 -3.76 9.43
CA ARG A 145 13.48 -4.93 8.62
C ARG A 145 12.00 -4.96 8.24
N ARG A 146 11.11 -4.68 9.19
CA ARG A 146 9.66 -4.66 8.97
C ARG A 146 9.25 -3.57 7.98
N VAL A 147 9.81 -2.36 8.13
CA VAL A 147 9.52 -1.22 7.26
C VAL A 147 10.02 -1.47 5.84
N ILE A 148 11.27 -1.92 5.69
CA ILE A 148 11.86 -2.20 4.37
C ILE A 148 11.11 -3.33 3.66
N ASN A 149 10.74 -4.41 4.36
CA ASN A 149 9.97 -5.49 3.74
C ASN A 149 8.56 -5.06 3.29
N LYS A 150 7.95 -4.11 4.02
CA LYS A 150 6.66 -3.52 3.65
C LYS A 150 6.78 -2.63 2.40
N CYS A 151 7.85 -1.86 2.28
CA CYS A 151 8.10 -1.02 1.11
C CYS A 151 9.59 -0.95 0.71
N PRO A 152 10.08 -1.93 -0.08
CA PRO A 152 11.48 -1.95 -0.53
C PRO A 152 11.89 -0.71 -1.34
N ARG A 153 10.92 -0.05 -1.99
CA ARG A 153 11.12 1.19 -2.77
C ARG A 153 11.71 2.34 -1.95
N LEU A 154 11.61 2.30 -0.62
CA LEU A 154 12.27 3.28 0.26
C LEU A 154 13.78 3.32 0.00
N LEU A 155 14.42 2.16 -0.19
CA LEU A 155 15.86 2.06 -0.44
C LEU A 155 16.29 2.61 -1.81
N ALA A 156 15.37 2.65 -2.77
CA ALA A 156 15.61 3.17 -4.11
C ALA A 156 15.17 4.65 -4.28
N SER A 157 14.70 5.30 -3.23
CA SER A 157 14.15 6.65 -3.28
C SER A 157 15.14 7.68 -2.74
N SER A 158 15.31 8.80 -3.46
CA SER A 158 16.11 9.94 -2.97
C SER A 158 15.49 10.51 -1.69
N VAL A 159 16.26 10.58 -0.61
CA VAL A 159 15.81 11.21 0.64
C VAL A 159 15.50 12.69 0.42
N ARG A 160 16.37 13.39 -0.34
CA ARG A 160 16.27 14.83 -0.57
C ARG A 160 15.11 15.17 -1.51
N ASP A 161 14.97 14.41 -2.60
CA ASP A 161 14.09 14.79 -3.70
C ASP A 161 12.74 14.07 -3.68
N GLN A 162 12.60 13.00 -2.89
CA GLN A 162 11.37 12.20 -2.79
C GLN A 162 10.87 12.05 -1.36
N LEU A 163 11.64 11.43 -0.45
CA LEU A 163 11.13 11.06 0.88
C LEU A 163 10.83 12.28 1.77
N ARG A 164 11.75 13.25 1.86
CA ARG A 164 11.55 14.46 2.68
C ARG A 164 10.43 15.35 2.14
N PRO A 165 10.36 15.67 0.83
CA PRO A 165 9.23 16.43 0.28
C PRO A 165 7.88 15.76 0.55
N ALA A 166 7.78 14.43 0.37
CA ALA A 166 6.57 13.68 0.69
C ALA A 166 6.21 13.77 2.16
N LEU A 167 7.16 13.58 3.07
CA LEU A 167 6.94 13.71 4.51
C LEU A 167 6.43 15.11 4.89
N ILE A 168 7.06 16.17 4.37
CA ILE A 168 6.65 17.57 4.63
C ILE A 168 5.22 17.80 4.15
N TYR A 169 4.89 17.35 2.93
CA TYR A 169 3.54 17.49 2.38
C TYR A 169 2.51 16.75 3.24
N LEU A 170 2.78 15.49 3.60
CA LEU A 170 1.90 14.67 4.45
C LEU A 170 1.73 15.31 5.83
N HIS A 171 2.78 15.85 6.43
CA HIS A 171 2.68 16.64 7.66
C HIS A 171 1.81 17.89 7.48
N ARG A 172 1.90 18.60 6.35
CA ARG A 172 1.00 19.74 6.08
C ARG A 172 -0.47 19.34 5.95
N LEU A 173 -0.75 18.11 5.50
CA LEU A 173 -2.10 17.55 5.50
C LEU A 173 -2.58 17.07 6.88
N GLY A 174 -1.69 16.98 7.87
CA GLY A 174 -2.05 16.55 9.23
C GLY A 174 -1.64 15.12 9.60
N PHE A 175 -0.87 14.42 8.78
CA PHE A 175 -0.30 13.12 9.14
C PHE A 175 0.77 13.29 10.23
N ARG A 176 0.38 13.30 11.50
CA ARG A 176 1.32 13.50 12.63
C ARG A 176 1.93 12.19 13.14
N ASP A 177 1.21 11.09 13.03
CA ASP A 177 1.69 9.79 13.52
C ASP A 177 2.65 9.17 12.49
N ALA A 178 3.95 9.24 12.79
CA ALA A 178 4.99 8.62 11.97
C ALA A 178 4.80 7.10 11.81
N ARG A 179 4.10 6.42 12.73
CA ARG A 179 3.83 4.98 12.62
C ARG A 179 2.92 4.64 11.44
N VAL A 180 1.98 5.53 11.10
CA VAL A 180 1.15 5.36 9.89
C VAL A 180 2.05 5.39 8.66
N LEU A 181 2.96 6.37 8.57
CA LEU A 181 3.85 6.53 7.43
C LEU A 181 4.97 5.48 7.38
N ALA A 182 5.42 4.93 8.51
CA ALA A 182 6.49 3.93 8.54
C ALA A 182 5.96 2.50 8.35
N TYR A 183 4.84 2.15 9.00
CA TYR A 183 4.41 0.76 9.15
C TYR A 183 3.13 0.41 8.39
N GLN A 184 2.22 1.37 8.20
CA GLN A 184 0.94 1.13 7.55
C GLN A 184 1.02 1.47 6.07
N GLU A 185 1.37 2.73 5.76
CA GLU A 185 1.38 3.29 4.41
C GLU A 185 2.73 3.95 4.02
N PRO A 186 3.86 3.23 4.09
CA PRO A 186 5.15 3.73 3.61
C PRO A 186 5.19 4.04 2.12
N VAL A 187 4.22 3.54 1.36
CA VAL A 187 4.08 3.88 -0.07
C VAL A 187 3.85 5.38 -0.29
N LEU A 188 3.29 6.09 0.68
CA LEU A 188 3.05 7.53 0.57
C LEU A 188 4.36 8.33 0.51
N LEU A 189 5.40 7.87 1.22
CA LEU A 189 6.70 8.54 1.25
C LEU A 189 7.46 8.41 -0.08
N VAL A 190 7.24 7.31 -0.80
CA VAL A 190 7.84 7.05 -2.12
C VAL A 190 6.95 7.52 -3.27
N SER A 191 5.82 8.16 -2.98
CA SER A 191 4.89 8.68 -3.99
C SER A 191 5.21 10.12 -4.32
N SER A 192 5.19 10.48 -5.61
CA SER A 192 5.41 11.86 -6.04
C SER A 192 4.33 12.77 -5.47
N VAL A 193 4.74 13.86 -4.80
CA VAL A 193 3.81 14.86 -4.28
C VAL A 193 2.99 15.46 -5.42
N GLU A 194 3.68 15.94 -6.47
CA GLU A 194 3.08 16.66 -7.58
C GLU A 194 2.31 15.76 -8.54
N LYS A 195 2.81 14.56 -8.80
CA LYS A 195 2.23 13.65 -9.81
C LYS A 195 1.26 12.63 -9.23
N THR A 196 1.20 12.48 -7.91
CA THR A 196 0.39 11.45 -7.26
C THR A 196 -0.45 11.97 -6.11
N LEU A 197 0.16 12.56 -5.07
CA LEU A 197 -0.59 12.92 -3.86
C LEU A 197 -1.51 14.13 -4.09
N ILE A 198 -1.01 15.21 -4.70
CA ILE A 198 -1.81 16.40 -5.01
C ILE A 198 -2.96 16.08 -5.96
N PRO A 199 -2.76 15.41 -7.12
CA PRO A 199 -3.84 15.10 -8.04
C PRO A 199 -4.96 14.26 -7.40
N LYS A 200 -4.61 13.32 -6.52
CA LYS A 200 -5.62 12.50 -5.81
C LYS A 200 -6.43 13.32 -4.82
N LEU A 201 -5.79 14.22 -4.09
CA LEU A 201 -6.52 15.12 -3.19
C LEU A 201 -7.41 16.10 -3.98
N GLN A 202 -6.89 16.66 -5.08
CA GLN A 202 -7.64 17.55 -5.96
C GLN A 202 -8.83 16.85 -6.61
N TYR A 203 -8.69 15.57 -6.98
CA TYR A 203 -9.80 14.79 -7.49
C TYR A 203 -10.92 14.67 -6.45
N LEU A 204 -10.59 14.34 -5.19
CA LEU A 204 -11.59 14.25 -4.11
C LEU A 204 -12.32 15.59 -3.90
N VAL A 205 -11.58 16.71 -3.94
CA VAL A 205 -12.18 18.06 -3.91
C VAL A 205 -13.07 18.30 -5.14
N GLY A 206 -12.63 17.87 -6.32
CA GLY A 206 -13.37 17.98 -7.57
C GLY A 206 -14.66 17.16 -7.62
N LEU A 207 -14.86 16.21 -6.69
CA LEU A 207 -16.16 15.54 -6.53
C LEU A 207 -17.22 16.44 -5.87
N GLY A 208 -16.81 17.57 -5.28
CA GLY A 208 -17.69 18.48 -4.55
C GLY A 208 -17.38 18.58 -3.04
N LEU A 209 -16.35 17.87 -2.56
CA LEU A 209 -15.88 17.99 -1.16
C LEU A 209 -15.12 19.29 -0.96
N SER A 210 -15.28 19.93 0.20
CA SER A 210 -14.33 20.96 0.63
C SER A 210 -12.93 20.35 0.82
N ARG A 211 -11.91 21.22 0.79
CA ARG A 211 -10.52 20.78 1.00
C ARG A 211 -10.36 20.14 2.38
N GLU A 212 -11.02 20.70 3.39
CA GLU A 212 -10.99 20.25 4.77
C GLU A 212 -11.62 18.85 4.90
N GLU A 213 -12.76 18.61 4.25
CA GLU A 213 -13.41 17.29 4.22
C GLU A 213 -12.55 16.25 3.50
N ALA A 214 -11.98 16.60 2.34
CA ALA A 214 -11.11 15.70 1.60
C ALA A 214 -9.85 15.33 2.42
N VAL A 215 -9.27 16.31 3.12
CA VAL A 215 -8.14 16.09 4.04
C VAL A 215 -8.55 15.19 5.21
N ALA A 216 -9.66 15.48 5.88
CA ALA A 216 -10.18 14.65 6.96
C ALA A 216 -10.45 13.21 6.51
N MET A 217 -10.90 13.03 5.26
CA MET A 217 -11.14 11.73 4.66
C MET A 217 -9.85 10.94 4.45
N VAL A 218 -8.81 11.53 3.86
CA VAL A 218 -7.51 10.85 3.66
C VAL A 218 -6.74 10.61 4.95
N LEU A 219 -6.94 11.42 5.99
CA LEU A 219 -6.34 11.17 7.31
C LEU A 219 -6.94 9.92 7.97
N ARG A 220 -8.26 9.71 7.82
CA ARG A 220 -8.94 8.50 8.32
C ARG A 220 -8.70 7.27 7.44
N CYS A 221 -8.52 7.46 6.13
CA CYS A 221 -8.28 6.39 5.17
C CYS A 221 -7.08 6.73 4.26
N PRO A 222 -5.84 6.58 4.74
CA PRO A 222 -4.66 6.97 3.97
C PRO A 222 -4.45 6.15 2.69
N GLY A 223 -5.00 4.93 2.67
CA GLY A 223 -5.03 4.06 1.50
C GLY A 223 -5.68 4.70 0.26
N LEU A 224 -6.51 5.74 0.42
CA LEU A 224 -7.07 6.49 -0.71
C LEU A 224 -5.99 7.04 -1.66
N PHE A 225 -4.83 7.43 -1.12
CA PHE A 225 -3.70 7.87 -1.95
C PHE A 225 -3.05 6.76 -2.77
N THR A 226 -3.44 5.49 -2.58
CA THR A 226 -2.89 4.35 -3.33
C THR A 226 -3.75 3.99 -4.54
N PHE A 227 -5.03 4.36 -4.55
CA PHE A 227 -5.95 4.00 -5.64
C PHE A 227 -5.76 4.86 -6.88
N SER A 228 -6.09 4.30 -8.05
CA SER A 228 -6.08 5.02 -9.33
C SER A 228 -7.32 5.91 -9.44
N ILE A 229 -7.17 7.11 -9.98
CA ILE A 229 -8.31 7.99 -10.25
C ILE A 229 -9.19 7.35 -11.34
N GLU A 230 -8.59 7.02 -12.49
CA GLU A 230 -9.31 6.50 -13.66
C GLU A 230 -9.87 5.09 -13.42
N ASN A 231 -9.07 4.20 -12.83
CA ASN A 231 -9.43 2.78 -12.75
C ASN A 231 -10.11 2.39 -11.43
N ASN A 232 -10.25 3.32 -10.48
CA ASN A 232 -10.88 3.03 -9.19
C ASN A 232 -11.84 4.14 -8.77
N PHE A 233 -11.38 5.37 -8.58
CA PHE A 233 -12.25 6.42 -8.06
C PHE A 233 -13.41 6.75 -8.99
N LYS A 234 -13.15 7.02 -10.27
CA LYS A 234 -14.20 7.37 -11.25
C LYS A 234 -15.29 6.31 -11.37
N PRO A 235 -15.00 5.04 -11.73
CA PRO A 235 -16.05 4.05 -11.95
C PRO A 235 -16.83 3.73 -10.67
N LYS A 236 -16.19 3.75 -9.50
CA LYS A 236 -16.88 3.48 -8.24
C LYS A 236 -17.73 4.66 -7.78
N TYR A 237 -17.26 5.88 -7.97
CA TYR A 237 -18.05 7.08 -7.65
C TYR A 237 -19.26 7.19 -8.58
N GLU A 238 -19.06 6.97 -9.87
CA GLU A 238 -20.14 6.97 -10.86
C GLU A 238 -21.22 5.94 -10.51
N TYR A 239 -20.82 4.71 -10.18
CA TYR A 239 -21.76 3.67 -9.74
C TYR A 239 -22.52 4.07 -8.47
N LEU A 240 -21.83 4.63 -7.47
CA LEU A 240 -22.45 5.07 -6.23
C LEU A 240 -23.56 6.10 -6.50
N VAL A 241 -23.27 7.12 -7.29
CA VAL A 241 -24.21 8.24 -7.52
C VAL A 241 -25.31 7.85 -8.51
N ARG A 242 -24.98 7.19 -9.62
CA ARG A 242 -25.93 6.90 -10.70
C ARG A 242 -26.79 5.69 -10.43
N GLU A 243 -26.21 4.63 -9.86
CA GLU A 243 -26.88 3.33 -9.75
C GLU A 243 -27.40 3.08 -8.33
N MET A 244 -26.65 3.47 -7.30
CA MET A 244 -27.03 3.26 -5.91
C MET A 244 -27.80 4.43 -5.30
N GLY A 245 -27.86 5.59 -5.98
CA GLY A 245 -28.45 6.81 -5.44
C GLY A 245 -27.72 7.38 -4.21
N GLY A 246 -26.46 6.99 -4.03
CA GLY A 246 -25.62 7.46 -2.92
C GLY A 246 -25.08 8.87 -3.13
N SER A 247 -24.53 9.43 -2.05
CA SER A 247 -24.10 10.81 -1.94
C SER A 247 -22.64 10.94 -1.50
N LEU A 248 -22.13 12.18 -1.51
CA LEU A 248 -20.82 12.48 -0.92
C LEU A 248 -20.79 12.27 0.60
N GLU A 249 -21.94 12.35 1.28
CA GLU A 249 -22.04 12.05 2.71
C GLU A 249 -21.70 10.58 2.98
N ASP A 250 -22.22 9.66 2.16
CA ASP A 250 -21.92 8.23 2.28
C ASP A 250 -20.42 7.94 2.14
N LEU A 251 -19.74 8.65 1.23
CA LEU A 251 -18.30 8.56 1.06
C LEU A 251 -17.52 9.13 2.25
N LYS A 252 -17.99 10.26 2.81
CA LYS A 252 -17.38 10.83 4.01
C LYS A 252 -17.53 9.88 5.19
N GLU A 253 -18.69 9.30 5.39
CA GLU A 253 -18.90 8.33 6.46
C GLU A 253 -18.07 7.06 6.25
N PHE A 254 -18.00 6.57 5.02
CA PHE A 254 -17.32 5.31 4.69
C PHE A 254 -16.35 5.41 3.50
N PRO A 255 -15.16 6.03 3.67
CA PRO A 255 -14.20 6.21 2.58
C PRO A 255 -13.60 4.89 2.08
N HIS A 256 -13.67 3.85 2.91
CA HIS A 256 -13.26 2.48 2.59
C HIS A 256 -14.04 1.87 1.43
N TYR A 257 -15.17 2.48 1.03
CA TYR A 257 -15.89 2.15 -0.21
C TYR A 257 -14.95 1.95 -1.41
N PHE A 258 -13.96 2.84 -1.60
CA PHE A 258 -12.99 2.75 -2.69
C PHE A 258 -12.02 1.56 -2.57
N GLY A 259 -11.94 0.91 -1.42
CA GLY A 259 -11.17 -0.31 -1.21
C GLY A 259 -11.85 -1.58 -1.72
N PHE A 260 -13.18 -1.63 -1.75
CA PHE A 260 -13.92 -2.85 -2.13
C PHE A 260 -13.98 -3.03 -3.65
N SER A 261 -13.96 -4.28 -4.13
CA SER A 261 -14.09 -4.57 -5.55
C SER A 261 -15.45 -4.12 -6.09
N LEU A 262 -15.45 -3.36 -7.20
CA LEU A 262 -16.70 -2.92 -7.83
C LEU A 262 -17.51 -4.12 -8.33
N GLU A 263 -16.88 -5.00 -9.11
CA GLU A 263 -17.55 -6.14 -9.75
C GLU A 263 -17.82 -7.30 -8.79
N LYS A 264 -16.90 -7.56 -7.84
CA LYS A 264 -17.01 -8.76 -6.98
C LYS A 264 -17.73 -8.52 -5.66
N ARG A 265 -17.95 -7.27 -5.27
CA ARG A 265 -18.46 -6.93 -3.93
C ARG A 265 -19.55 -5.88 -3.96
N ILE A 266 -19.27 -4.71 -4.53
CA ILE A 266 -20.19 -3.57 -4.50
C ILE A 266 -21.44 -3.87 -5.32
N LYS A 267 -21.30 -4.20 -6.61
CA LYS A 267 -22.41 -4.49 -7.51
C LYS A 267 -23.29 -5.67 -7.05
N PRO A 268 -22.73 -6.85 -6.72
CA PRO A 268 -23.56 -8.00 -6.33
C PRO A 268 -24.38 -7.73 -5.08
N ARG A 269 -23.77 -7.12 -4.04
CA ARG A 269 -24.47 -6.81 -2.80
C ARG A 269 -25.53 -5.72 -2.99
N HIS A 270 -25.26 -4.72 -3.83
CA HIS A 270 -26.24 -3.67 -4.10
C HIS A 270 -27.46 -4.27 -4.80
N GLN A 271 -27.24 -5.14 -5.80
CA GLN A 271 -28.32 -5.80 -6.52
C GLN A 271 -29.20 -6.65 -5.60
N GLN A 272 -28.60 -7.46 -4.71
CA GLN A 272 -29.35 -8.29 -3.76
C GLN A 272 -30.19 -7.47 -2.79
N LEU A 273 -29.66 -6.36 -2.26
CA LEU A 273 -30.41 -5.44 -1.40
C LEU A 273 -31.55 -4.78 -2.16
N ARG A 274 -31.31 -4.35 -3.41
CA ARG A 274 -32.31 -3.73 -4.27
C ARG A 274 -33.46 -4.70 -4.59
N GLU A 275 -33.15 -5.95 -4.91
CA GLU A 275 -34.15 -7.01 -5.16
C GLU A 275 -34.97 -7.34 -3.91
N SER A 276 -34.36 -7.22 -2.73
CA SER A 276 -35.04 -7.41 -1.44
C SER A 276 -35.76 -6.16 -0.94
N GLY A 277 -35.63 -5.00 -1.60
CA GLY A 277 -36.18 -3.73 -1.14
C GLY A 277 -35.54 -3.18 0.15
N ILE A 278 -34.36 -3.69 0.53
CA ILE A 278 -33.66 -3.31 1.76
C ILE A 278 -32.69 -2.16 1.47
N ASN A 279 -32.66 -1.16 2.35
CA ASN A 279 -31.66 -0.09 2.31
C ASN A 279 -30.84 -0.10 3.60
N VAL A 280 -29.50 -0.17 3.47
CA VAL A 280 -28.56 -0.17 4.61
C VAL A 280 -27.34 0.70 4.28
N PRO A 281 -26.66 1.26 5.30
CA PRO A 281 -25.44 2.04 5.09
C PRO A 281 -24.34 1.25 4.39
N LEU A 282 -23.50 1.92 3.59
CA LEU A 282 -22.36 1.30 2.87
C LEU A 282 -21.44 0.49 3.80
N SER A 283 -21.24 0.97 5.03
CA SER A 283 -20.39 0.32 6.02
C SER A 283 -20.91 -1.07 6.39
N LEU A 284 -22.21 -1.21 6.62
CA LEU A 284 -22.85 -2.48 6.95
C LEU A 284 -22.94 -3.39 5.72
N MET A 285 -23.25 -2.80 4.57
CA MET A 285 -23.30 -3.52 3.29
C MET A 285 -21.95 -4.14 2.91
N LEU A 286 -20.83 -3.45 3.10
CA LEU A 286 -19.55 -3.85 2.50
C LEU A 286 -18.57 -4.49 3.48
N ARG A 287 -18.64 -4.14 4.78
CA ARG A 287 -17.67 -4.62 5.78
C ARG A 287 -17.96 -6.01 6.32
N THR A 288 -19.22 -6.42 6.35
CA THR A 288 -19.68 -7.73 6.86
C THR A 288 -19.16 -8.89 6.04
N THR A 289 -18.98 -10.09 6.61
CA THR A 289 -18.65 -11.28 5.80
C THR A 289 -19.80 -11.65 4.86
N ASP A 290 -19.59 -12.64 3.99
CA ASP A 290 -20.67 -13.09 3.08
C ASP A 290 -21.80 -13.73 3.89
N GLU A 291 -21.46 -14.53 4.92
CA GLU A 291 -22.42 -15.14 5.84
C GLU A 291 -23.20 -14.09 6.64
N GLU A 292 -22.52 -13.11 7.23
CA GLU A 292 -23.17 -12.02 7.98
C GLU A 292 -24.10 -11.19 7.10
N PHE A 293 -23.75 -11.02 5.82
CA PHE A 293 -24.56 -10.27 4.87
C PHE A 293 -25.81 -11.04 4.45
N GLU A 294 -25.70 -12.35 4.23
CA GLU A 294 -26.84 -13.23 3.96
C GLU A 294 -27.80 -13.28 5.16
N GLU A 295 -27.26 -13.41 6.37
CA GLU A 295 -28.06 -13.35 7.60
C GLU A 295 -28.80 -12.02 7.75
N LEU A 296 -28.15 -10.91 7.40
CA LEU A 296 -28.76 -9.58 7.45
C LEU A 296 -29.97 -9.50 6.52
N ILE A 297 -29.85 -9.99 5.29
CA ILE A 297 -30.97 -10.02 4.34
C ILE A 297 -32.10 -10.90 4.88
N HIS A 298 -31.77 -12.08 5.43
CA HIS A 298 -32.77 -12.99 5.97
C HIS A 298 -33.55 -12.35 7.14
N LYS A 299 -32.84 -11.77 8.11
CA LYS A 299 -33.41 -11.10 9.30
C LYS A 299 -34.29 -9.89 8.95
N MET A 300 -34.02 -9.21 7.84
CA MET A 300 -34.81 -8.04 7.41
C MET A 300 -36.02 -8.41 6.55
N ASN A 301 -36.08 -9.65 6.06
CA ASN A 301 -37.20 -10.19 5.28
C ASN A 301 -38.16 -11.05 6.12
N THR A 302 -37.86 -11.27 7.40
CA THR A 302 -38.74 -11.97 8.37
C THR A 302 -39.47 -10.97 9.25
#